data_AF-A0A645FXZ3-F1
#
_entry.id   AF-A0A645FXZ3-F1
#
_cell.length_a   1.000
_cell.length_b   1.000
_cell.length_c   1.000
_cell.angle_alpha   90.00
_cell.angle_beta   90.00
_cell.angle_gamma   90.00
#
_symmetry.space_group_name_H-M   'P 1'
#
loop_
_entity.id
_entity.type
_entity.pdbx_description
1 polymer ?
#
loop_
_entity_poly.entity_id
_entity_poly.type
_entity_poly.pdbx_seq_one_letter_code
_entity_poly.pdbx_strand_id
1 'polypeptide(L)'
;MSIAEVFAHGGVPLIRADNARIPGWQRVREYLAEADDGLPRLLLFRTCENLIRTLPMLTFDEHFSEDVSAHCEDHAPEALRYGLMSRPVAASEAKRTKARAYDPFAAGEPIADGFTRL
;
A
#
# COMPACT_ATOMS: atom_id res chain seq x y z
N MET A 1 0.17 26.95 22.14
CA MET A 1 1.13 25.88 21.85
C MET A 1 0.50 24.94 20.83
N SER A 2 1.18 24.69 19.70
CA SER A 2 0.78 23.65 18.75
C SER A 2 1.10 22.25 19.29
N ILE A 3 0.53 21.21 18.68
CA ILE A 3 0.82 19.81 19.09
C ILE A 3 2.33 19.50 18.99
N ALA A 4 3.00 20.01 17.96
CA ALA A 4 4.45 19.84 17.79
C ALA A 4 5.25 20.53 18.90
N GLU A 5 4.82 21.71 19.37
CA GLU A 5 5.47 22.42 20.47
C GLU A 5 5.29 21.68 21.81
N VAL A 6 4.12 21.08 22.05
CA VAL A 6 3.88 20.27 23.25
C VAL A 6 4.79 19.04 23.27
N PHE A 7 4.90 18.33 22.15
CA PHE A 7 5.77 17.16 22.02
C PHE A 7 7.25 17.53 22.17
N ALA A 8 7.70 18.62 21.54
CA ALA A 8 9.06 19.12 21.68
C ALA A 8 9.38 19.53 23.12
N HIS A 9 8.45 20.18 23.82
CA HIS A 9 8.61 20.53 25.23
C HIS A 9 8.71 19.28 26.13
N GLY A 10 8.01 18.20 25.78
CA GLY A 10 8.11 16.90 26.43
C GLY A 10 9.34 16.06 26.04
N GLY A 11 10.27 16.59 25.23
CA GLY A 11 11.49 15.88 24.82
C GLY A 11 11.33 14.94 23.63
N VAL A 12 10.21 15.03 22.90
CA VAL A 12 9.92 14.21 21.70
C VAL A 12 9.79 15.13 20.48
N PRO A 13 10.90 15.55 19.85
CA PRO A 13 10.81 16.42 18.68
C PRO A 13 10.15 15.70 17.50
N LEU A 14 9.26 16.40 16.78
CA LEU A 14 8.58 15.88 15.59
C LEU A 14 9.23 16.42 14.32
N ILE A 15 9.26 15.59 13.28
CA ILE A 15 9.70 15.98 11.92
C ILE A 15 8.44 16.18 11.08
N ARG A 16 8.43 17.22 10.23
CA ARG A 16 7.33 17.44 9.28
C ARG A 16 7.27 16.28 8.29
N ALA A 17 6.10 15.66 8.16
CA ALA A 17 5.89 14.57 7.22
C ALA A 17 5.81 15.05 5.77
N ASP A 18 6.16 14.16 4.84
CA ASP A 18 5.90 14.34 3.41
C ASP A 18 4.45 13.95 3.09
N ASN A 19 3.69 14.91 2.58
CA ASN A 19 2.26 14.78 2.31
C ASN A 19 1.94 14.37 0.88
N ALA A 20 2.92 14.00 0.06
CA ALA A 20 2.64 13.49 -1.28
C ALA A 20 1.95 12.10 -1.21
N ARG A 21 0.62 12.10 -1.37
CA ARG A 21 -0.25 10.93 -1.17
C ARG A 21 0.03 9.78 -2.14
N ILE A 22 -0.11 10.03 -3.45
CA ILE A 22 0.07 9.02 -4.51
C ILE A 22 1.43 8.30 -4.39
N PRO A 23 2.59 9.00 -4.39
CA PRO A 23 3.87 8.31 -4.22
C PRO A 23 4.01 7.65 -2.85
N GLY A 24 3.38 8.20 -1.80
CA GLY A 24 3.31 7.56 -0.49
C GLY A 24 2.55 6.23 -0.50
N TRP A 25 1.43 6.13 -1.19
CA TRP A 25 0.68 4.87 -1.29
C TRP A 25 1.41 3.84 -2.15
N GLN A 26 2.07 4.27 -3.23
CA GLN A 26 2.97 3.42 -3.99
C GLN A 26 4.07 2.86 -3.08
N ARG A 27 4.64 3.69 -2.22
CA ARG A 27 5.64 3.27 -1.23
C ARG A 27 5.12 2.21 -0.27
N VAL A 28 3.90 2.36 0.24
CA VAL A 28 3.27 1.34 1.10
C VAL A 28 3.16 0.01 0.34
N ARG A 29 2.74 0.03 -0.93
CA ARG A 29 2.64 -1.17 -1.78
C ARG A 29 4.00 -1.83 -2.02
N GLU A 30 5.05 -1.05 -2.26
CA GLU A 30 6.43 -1.57 -2.42
C GLU A 30 6.92 -2.32 -1.18
N TYR A 31 6.59 -1.82 0.01
CA TYR A 31 7.00 -2.44 1.26
C TYR A 31 6.22 -3.72 1.59
N LEU A 32 4.98 -3.82 1.11
CA LEU A 32 4.15 -5.01 1.26
C LEU A 32 4.44 -6.06 0.18
N ALA A 33 5.05 -5.67 -0.93
CA ALA A 33 5.47 -6.60 -1.98
C ALA A 33 6.60 -7.51 -1.50
N GLU A 34 6.66 -8.71 -2.08
CA GLU A 34 7.75 -9.67 -1.82
C GLU A 34 9.11 -9.07 -2.20
N ALA A 35 10.07 -9.20 -1.30
CA ALA A 35 11.47 -8.91 -1.55
C ALA A 35 12.18 -10.12 -2.20
N ASP A 36 13.50 -10.03 -2.35
CA ASP A 36 14.30 -11.08 -3.00
C ASP A 36 14.29 -12.43 -2.27
N ASP A 37 13.97 -12.43 -0.98
CA ASP A 37 13.82 -13.61 -0.14
C ASP A 37 12.39 -14.19 -0.12
N GLY A 38 11.47 -13.60 -0.89
CA GLY A 38 10.06 -14.01 -0.95
C GLY A 38 9.23 -13.55 0.24
N LEU A 39 9.76 -12.70 1.13
CA LEU A 39 9.03 -12.12 2.25
C LEU A 39 8.80 -10.61 2.04
N PRO A 40 7.71 -10.04 2.58
CA PRO A 40 7.49 -8.60 2.50
C PRO A 40 8.55 -7.83 3.31
N ARG A 41 8.93 -6.64 2.82
CA ARG A 41 9.88 -5.75 3.52
C ARG A 41 9.29 -5.15 4.81
N LEU A 42 7.97 -5.10 4.91
CA LEU A 42 7.22 -4.66 6.09
C LEU A 42 6.57 -5.84 6.78
N LEU A 43 6.92 -6.03 8.06
CA LEU A 43 6.25 -6.98 8.96
C LEU A 43 5.51 -6.20 10.04
N LEU A 44 4.28 -6.63 10.32
CA LEU A 44 3.41 -5.99 11.30
C LEU A 44 3.14 -6.94 12.48
N PHE A 45 3.25 -6.43 13.70
CA PHE A 45 2.85 -7.19 14.88
C PHE A 45 1.34 -7.42 14.88
N ARG A 46 0.91 -8.59 15.35
CA ARG A 46 -0.52 -8.95 15.44
C ARG A 46 -1.34 -8.01 16.34
N THR A 47 -0.69 -7.32 17.27
CA THR A 47 -1.31 -6.35 18.19
C THR A 47 -1.56 -4.98 17.55
N CYS A 48 -1.15 -4.75 16.30
CA CYS A 48 -1.45 -3.54 15.55
C CYS A 48 -2.88 -3.58 14.97
N GLU A 49 -3.87 -3.83 15.82
CA GLU A 49 -5.26 -4.16 15.44
C GLU A 49 -5.88 -3.10 14.52
N ASN A 50 -5.69 -1.82 14.85
CA ASN A 50 -6.22 -0.72 14.04
C ASN A 50 -5.62 -0.69 12.63
N LEU A 51 -4.33 -0.92 12.49
CA LEU A 51 -3.70 -0.95 11.17
C LEU A 51 -4.16 -2.18 10.38
N ILE A 52 -4.20 -3.35 11.04
CA ILE A 52 -4.59 -4.62 10.41
C ILE A 52 -6.03 -4.58 9.90
N ARG A 53 -6.97 -3.98 10.64
CA ARG A 53 -8.38 -3.88 10.20
C ARG A 53 -8.60 -2.80 9.13
N THR A 54 -7.86 -1.69 9.17
CA THR A 54 -8.12 -0.54 8.27
C THR A 54 -7.36 -0.62 6.95
N LEU A 55 -6.10 -1.09 6.96
CA LEU A 55 -5.26 -1.12 5.77
C LEU A 55 -5.87 -1.94 4.60
N PRO A 56 -6.49 -3.11 4.83
CA PRO A 56 -7.16 -3.86 3.76
C PRO A 56 -8.52 -3.26 3.33
N MET A 57 -9.10 -2.37 4.14
CA MET A 57 -10.39 -1.72 3.87
C MET A 57 -10.26 -0.45 3.02
N LEU A 58 -9.04 0.00 2.74
CA LEU A 58 -8.82 1.16 1.87
C LEU A 58 -9.37 0.90 0.47
N THR A 59 -10.12 1.87 -0.05
CA THR A 59 -10.66 1.85 -1.41
C THR A 59 -10.04 2.96 -2.25
N PHE A 60 -10.08 2.80 -3.57
CA PHE A 60 -9.62 3.84 -4.49
C PHE A 60 -10.53 5.07 -4.45
N ASP A 61 -9.94 6.24 -4.64
CA ASP A 61 -10.70 7.47 -4.82
C ASP A 61 -11.49 7.44 -6.14
N GLU A 62 -12.70 7.99 -6.15
CA GLU A 62 -13.62 7.95 -7.29
C GLU A 62 -13.14 8.84 -8.46
N HIS A 63 -12.37 9.88 -8.18
CA HIS A 63 -11.87 10.82 -9.17
C HIS A 63 -10.38 10.61 -9.48
N PHE A 64 -9.60 10.19 -8.48
CA PHE A 64 -8.17 9.96 -8.58
C PHE A 64 -7.83 8.50 -8.26
N SER A 65 -8.05 7.60 -9.22
CA SER A 65 -7.88 6.14 -9.02
C SER A 65 -6.50 5.66 -8.54
N GLU A 66 -5.47 6.50 -8.57
CA GLU A 66 -4.13 6.18 -8.01
C GLU A 66 -4.01 6.51 -6.50
N ASP A 67 -4.97 7.25 -5.94
CA ASP A 67 -5.05 7.63 -4.53
C ASP A 67 -6.14 6.82 -3.79
N VAL A 68 -6.14 6.93 -2.47
CA VAL A 68 -7.11 6.35 -1.55
C VAL A 68 -8.26 7.32 -1.31
N SER A 69 -9.48 6.79 -1.26
CA SER A 69 -10.71 7.55 -1.01
C SER A 69 -10.68 8.30 0.32
N ALA A 70 -11.23 9.51 0.35
CA ALA A 70 -11.43 10.27 1.59
C ALA A 70 -12.57 9.71 2.47
N HIS A 71 -13.30 8.69 2.01
CA HIS A 71 -14.46 8.13 2.71
C HIS A 71 -14.17 6.85 3.51
N CYS A 72 -12.90 6.40 3.54
CA CYS A 72 -12.48 5.26 4.36
C CYS A 72 -11.75 5.72 5.64
N GLU A 73 -11.74 4.86 6.66
CA GLU A 73 -10.95 5.11 7.87
C GLU A 73 -9.45 4.92 7.59
N ASP A 74 -8.72 6.04 7.48
CA ASP A 74 -7.35 6.06 6.98
C ASP A 74 -6.28 6.45 8.02
N HIS A 75 -6.65 6.75 9.28
CA HIS A 75 -5.71 7.30 10.26
C HIS A 75 -4.46 6.44 10.50
N ALA A 76 -4.63 5.13 10.70
CA ALA A 76 -3.50 4.22 10.89
C ALA A 76 -2.71 3.97 9.59
N PRO A 77 -3.35 3.71 8.43
CA PRO A 77 -2.64 3.60 7.16
C PRO A 77 -1.89 4.87 6.73
N GLU A 78 -2.46 6.04 7.00
CA GLU A 78 -1.84 7.33 6.70
C GLU A 78 -0.62 7.57 7.60
N ALA A 79 -0.70 7.21 8.88
CA ALA A 79 0.45 7.24 9.78
C ALA A 79 1.55 6.27 9.31
N LEU A 80 1.20 5.07 8.85
CA LEU A 80 2.14 4.13 8.22
C LEU A 80 2.79 4.76 6.98
N ARG A 81 2.00 5.41 6.11
CA ARG A 81 2.48 6.10 4.91
C ARG A 81 3.53 7.14 5.25
N TYR A 82 3.27 8.02 6.21
CA TYR A 82 4.26 9.00 6.69
C TYR A 82 5.53 8.33 7.24
N GLY A 83 5.36 7.25 8.01
CA GLY A 83 6.48 6.46 8.53
C GLY A 83 7.38 5.93 7.42
N LEU A 84 6.81 5.33 6.38
CA LEU A 84 7.56 4.76 5.25
C LEU A 84 8.17 5.84 4.35
N MET A 85 7.49 6.98 4.15
CA MET A 85 8.04 8.11 3.38
C MET A 85 9.23 8.77 4.08
N SER A 86 9.31 8.70 5.41
CA SER A 86 10.47 9.16 6.17
C SER A 86 11.72 8.26 6.02
N ARG A 87 11.62 7.16 5.26
CA ARG A 87 12.67 6.17 5.04
C ARG A 87 13.02 6.08 3.55
N PRO A 88 13.99 6.88 3.08
CA PRO A 88 14.50 6.73 1.74
C PRO A 88 15.15 5.35 1.60
N VAL A 89 14.77 4.62 0.56
CA VAL A 89 15.38 3.35 0.16
C VAL A 89 15.73 3.50 -1.31
N ALA A 90 16.87 2.97 -1.73
CA ALA A 90 17.20 2.90 -3.14
C ALA A 90 16.07 2.18 -3.90
N ALA A 91 15.67 2.73 -5.04
CA ALA A 91 14.69 2.08 -5.90
C ALA A 91 15.23 0.70 -6.30
N SER A 92 14.44 -0.36 -6.10
CA SER A 92 14.73 -1.69 -6.64
C SER A 92 13.79 -1.96 -7.80
N GLU A 93 14.31 -2.46 -8.92
CA GLU A 93 13.45 -2.90 -10.02
C GLU A 93 12.56 -4.06 -9.56
N ALA A 94 11.25 -3.90 -9.66
CA ALA A 94 10.32 -5.00 -9.47
C ALA A 94 10.64 -6.09 -10.51
N LYS A 95 10.89 -7.33 -10.05
CA LYS A 95 11.02 -8.47 -10.97
C LYS A 95 9.71 -8.58 -11.74
N ARG A 96 9.74 -8.25 -13.03
CA ARG A 96 8.59 -8.44 -13.92
C ARG A 96 8.21 -9.91 -13.90
N THR A 97 7.07 -10.24 -13.28
CA THR A 97 6.43 -11.54 -13.51
C THR A 97 6.25 -11.66 -15.02
N LYS A 98 6.82 -12.69 -15.65
CA LYS A 98 6.65 -12.89 -17.09
C LYS A 98 5.14 -12.97 -17.37
N ALA A 99 4.58 -11.95 -18.02
CA ALA A 99 3.23 -12.03 -18.52
C ALA A 99 3.17 -13.28 -19.41
N ARG A 100 2.17 -14.14 -19.20
CA ARG A 100 1.91 -15.23 -20.14
C ARG A 100 1.74 -14.60 -21.52
N ALA A 101 2.51 -15.07 -22.50
CA ALA A 101 2.35 -14.63 -23.87
C ALA A 101 0.89 -14.86 -24.29
N TYR A 102 0.19 -13.80 -24.66
CA TYR A 102 -1.14 -13.91 -25.21
C TYR A 102 -1.02 -14.56 -26.58
N ASP A 103 -1.43 -15.82 -26.67
CA ASP A 103 -1.51 -16.55 -27.94
C ASP A 103 -2.99 -16.73 -28.30
N PRO A 104 -3.51 -15.98 -29.29
CA PRO A 104 -4.90 -16.05 -29.72
C PRO A 104 -5.27 -17.39 -30.39
N PHE A 105 -4.29 -18.27 -30.65
CA PHE A 105 -4.48 -19.59 -31.25
C PHE A 105 -4.05 -20.74 -30.35
N ALA A 106 -3.58 -20.46 -29.13
CA ALA A 106 -3.37 -21.49 -28.13
C ALA A 106 -4.73 -22.14 -27.84
N ALA A 107 -4.88 -23.41 -28.22
CA ALA A 107 -6.07 -24.20 -27.97
C ALA A 107 -6.21 -24.43 -26.45
N GLY A 108 -6.73 -23.44 -25.74
CA GLY A 108 -7.20 -23.61 -24.38
C GLY A 108 -8.40 -24.54 -24.41
N GLU A 109 -8.38 -25.58 -23.58
CA GLU A 109 -9.63 -26.25 -23.22
C GLU A 109 -10.61 -25.17 -22.74
N PRO A 110 -11.85 -25.15 -23.26
CA PRO A 110 -12.83 -24.16 -22.85
C PRO A 110 -13.00 -24.26 -21.34
N ILE A 111 -12.70 -23.15 -20.65
CA ILE A 111 -13.03 -23.02 -19.25
C ILE A 111 -14.56 -23.05 -19.20
N ALA A 112 -15.10 -23.97 -18.40
CA ALA A 112 -16.54 -24.09 -18.22
C ALA A 112 -17.03 -22.91 -17.39
N ASP A 113 -17.15 -21.75 -18.03
CA ASP A 113 -17.76 -20.56 -17.46
C ASP A 113 -19.26 -20.85 -17.47
N GLY A 114 -19.84 -21.07 -16.29
CA GLY A 114 -21.23 -21.50 -16.07
C GLY A 114 -22.33 -20.54 -16.55
N PHE A 115 -22.25 -20.04 -17.78
CA PHE A 115 -23.20 -19.16 -18.44
C PHE A 115 -23.80 -19.74 -19.73
N THR A 116 -23.63 -21.03 -20.02
CA THR A 116 -24.24 -21.70 -21.18
C THR A 116 -25.45 -22.58 -20.82
N ARG A 117 -26.30 -22.10 -19.92
CA ARG A 117 -27.66 -22.66 -19.73
C ARG A 117 -28.69 -21.53 -19.62
N LEU A 118 -29.14 -21.05 -20.78
CA LEU A 118 -30.51 -20.60 -21.04
C LEU A 118 -30.89 -21.06 -22.45
#